data_AF-A0A800AX60-F1
#
_entry.id   AF-A0A800AX60-F1
#
_cell.length_a   1.000
_cell.length_b   1.000
_cell.length_c   1.000
_cell.angle_alpha   90.00
_cell.angle_beta   90.00
_cell.angle_gamma   90.00
#
_symmetry.space_group_name_H-M   'P 1'
#
loop_
_entity.id
_entity.type
_entity.pdbx_description
1 polymer ?
#
loop_
_entity_poly.entity_id
_entity_poly.type
_entity_poly.pdbx_seq_one_letter_code
_entity_poly.pdbx_strand_id
1 'polypeptide(L)'
;MKRVLLSMVVLAGLAITTTSCGKAKDAAKNGIEATKDAAKATGDAVKDAADKTVEATKDAANAVKDGADKVADAVANTADNTKQIAEGKALFASKTCTTCHGIDKKILGPSVKDIVKVYNEKGANMVKFLKGNAKAIVDTNPGQVAIMKANIDGFLKEMPASELQAVTAYMRSVVK
;
A
#
# COMPACT_ATOMS: atom_id res chain seq x y z
N MET A 1 10.27 19.04 37.41
CA MET A 1 11.46 18.85 36.54
C MET A 1 11.47 17.38 36.12
N LYS A 2 11.52 16.92 34.87
CA LYS A 2 11.79 17.52 33.56
C LYS A 2 11.23 16.54 32.51
N ARG A 3 10.47 17.07 31.53
CA ARG A 3 10.40 16.66 30.10
C ARG A 3 9.79 15.27 29.81
N VAL A 4 8.50 15.08 29.55
CA VAL A 4 7.68 15.52 28.39
C VAL A 4 8.45 16.23 27.28
N LEU A 5 8.70 15.53 26.17
CA LEU A 5 8.85 16.00 24.77
C LEU A 5 9.77 15.04 24.00
N LEU A 6 9.19 13.98 23.44
CA LEU A 6 9.77 13.26 22.28
C LEU A 6 8.63 12.89 21.32
N SER A 7 7.89 13.92 20.90
CA SER A 7 6.88 13.85 19.86
C SER A 7 7.00 15.10 19.00
N MET A 8 8.11 15.22 18.26
CA MET A 8 8.25 16.09 17.09
C MET A 8 9.49 15.63 16.33
N VAL A 9 9.45 15.77 15.00
CA VAL A 9 10.36 15.19 13.99
C VAL A 9 9.94 13.75 13.65
N VAL A 10 9.03 13.52 12.70
CA VAL A 10 9.24 13.76 11.28
C VAL A 10 7.99 14.39 10.64
N LEU A 11 8.00 15.71 10.53
CA LEU A 11 7.07 16.45 9.65
C LEU A 11 7.87 17.52 8.90
N ALA A 12 8.66 17.10 7.91
CA ALA A 12 9.18 17.99 6.88
C ALA A 12 9.65 17.13 5.69
N GLY A 13 8.79 17.03 4.68
CA GLY A 13 9.12 16.31 3.46
C GLY A 13 7.94 16.02 2.54
N LEU A 14 6.88 16.82 2.55
CA LEU A 14 5.83 16.74 1.53
C LEU A 14 5.69 18.09 0.82
N ALA A 15 6.68 18.41 0.00
CA ALA A 15 6.51 19.33 -1.11
C ALA A 15 6.33 18.48 -2.38
N ILE A 16 5.09 18.14 -2.70
CA ILE A 16 4.74 17.50 -3.98
C ILE A 16 4.66 18.63 -5.00
N THR A 17 5.68 18.74 -5.87
CA THR A 17 5.55 19.43 -7.15
C THR A 17 5.53 18.43 -8.29
N THR A 18 4.64 18.72 -9.22
CA THR A 18 4.19 17.95 -10.36
C THR A 18 5.29 17.72 -11.39
N THR A 19 5.88 16.53 -11.49
CA THR A 19 6.62 16.13 -12.71
C THR A 19 6.75 14.62 -12.83
N SER A 20 6.15 14.05 -13.88
CA SER A 20 6.54 12.83 -14.61
C SER A 20 6.96 11.58 -13.81
N CYS A 21 6.23 10.48 -14.07
CA CYS A 21 6.27 9.14 -13.45
C CYS A 21 7.64 8.41 -13.38
N GLY A 22 8.73 8.99 -13.87
CA GLY A 22 10.09 8.42 -13.74
C GLY A 22 10.80 8.81 -12.44
N LYS A 23 10.72 10.08 -12.02
CA LYS A 23 11.56 10.63 -10.93
C LYS A 23 11.11 10.20 -9.53
N ALA A 24 9.85 9.80 -9.35
CA ALA A 24 9.32 9.36 -8.06
C ALA A 24 9.89 7.99 -7.62
N LYS A 25 10.16 7.10 -8.58
CA LYS A 25 10.77 5.79 -8.30
C LYS A 25 12.25 5.92 -7.95
N ASP A 26 12.95 6.83 -8.62
CA ASP A 26 14.35 7.14 -8.33
C ASP A 26 14.50 7.91 -7.01
N ALA A 27 13.60 8.85 -6.69
CA ALA A 27 13.62 9.56 -5.41
C ALA A 27 13.32 8.65 -4.21
N ALA A 28 12.38 7.70 -4.36
CA ALA A 28 12.09 6.71 -3.33
C ALA A 28 13.25 5.72 -3.16
N LYS A 29 13.84 5.23 -4.27
CA LYS A 29 15.02 4.36 -4.24
C LYS A 29 16.25 5.07 -3.68
N ASN A 30 16.49 6.32 -4.06
CA ASN A 30 17.60 7.13 -3.54
C ASN A 30 17.42 7.49 -2.07
N GLY A 31 16.19 7.69 -1.60
CA GLY A 31 15.89 7.88 -0.18
C GLY A 31 16.16 6.62 0.65
N ILE A 32 15.86 5.44 0.10
CA ILE A 32 16.15 4.14 0.72
C ILE A 32 17.65 3.88 0.76
N GLU A 33 18.35 4.08 -0.36
CA GLU A 33 19.82 3.93 -0.42
C GLU A 33 20.50 4.95 0.51
N ALA A 34 20.07 6.20 0.55
CA ALA A 34 20.63 7.20 1.47
C ALA A 34 20.38 6.86 2.95
N THR A 35 19.23 6.27 3.29
CA THR A 35 18.92 5.83 4.66
C THR A 35 19.74 4.60 5.04
N LYS A 36 19.93 3.67 4.08
CA LYS A 36 20.76 2.47 4.24
C LYS A 36 22.23 2.81 4.35
N ASP A 37 22.70 3.77 3.56
CA ASP A 37 24.07 4.28 3.59
C ASP A 37 24.32 5.08 4.87
N ALA A 38 23.35 5.86 5.36
CA ALA A 38 23.44 6.53 6.66
C ALA A 38 23.46 5.53 7.83
N ALA A 39 22.64 4.48 7.77
CA ALA A 39 22.64 3.39 8.75
C ALA A 39 23.96 2.60 8.72
N LYS A 40 24.49 2.32 7.52
CA LYS A 40 25.76 1.64 7.31
C LYS A 40 26.95 2.49 7.77
N ALA A 41 26.96 3.78 7.44
CA ALA A 41 28.00 4.73 7.88
C ALA A 41 27.98 4.90 9.41
N THR A 42 26.80 4.90 10.02
CA THR A 42 26.66 4.90 11.48
C THR A 42 27.18 3.59 12.09
N GLY A 43 26.89 2.44 11.46
CA GLY A 43 27.41 1.13 11.88
C GLY A 43 28.93 1.00 11.72
N ASP A 44 29.49 1.53 10.63
CA ASP A 44 30.92 1.54 10.34
C ASP A 44 31.66 2.50 11.31
N ALA A 45 31.08 3.66 11.64
CA ALA A 45 31.62 4.57 12.65
C ALA A 45 31.58 3.99 14.08
N VAL A 46 30.55 3.20 14.41
CA VAL A 46 30.47 2.46 15.68
C VAL A 46 31.48 1.32 15.73
N LYS A 47 31.80 0.71 14.59
CA LYS A 47 32.83 -0.33 14.47
C LYS A 47 34.24 0.23 14.61
N ASP A 48 34.53 1.41 14.07
CA ASP A 48 35.81 2.09 14.27
C ASP A 48 36.00 2.59 15.71
N ALA A 49 34.90 2.88 16.43
CA ALA A 49 34.95 3.21 17.86
C ALA A 49 35.12 1.96 18.76
N ALA A 50 35.06 0.74 18.22
CA ALA A 50 35.01 -0.52 18.97
C ALA A 50 36.38 -1.04 19.44
N ASP A 51 37.50 -0.43 19.04
CA ASP A 51 38.84 -0.97 19.35
C ASP A 51 39.29 -0.82 20.83
N LYS A 52 38.45 -0.29 21.74
CA LYS A 52 38.82 -0.18 23.18
C LYS A 52 37.77 -0.53 24.25
N THR A 53 36.52 -0.88 23.94
CA THR A 53 35.54 -1.27 24.99
C THR A 53 34.50 -2.24 24.40
N VAL A 54 34.53 -3.53 24.79
CA VAL A 54 33.95 -4.62 23.98
C VAL A 54 32.57 -5.11 24.42
N GLU A 55 32.15 -4.95 25.67
CA GLU A 55 30.93 -5.66 26.14
C GLU A 55 29.67 -4.79 26.24
N ALA A 56 29.73 -3.58 26.83
CA ALA A 56 28.54 -2.71 26.97
C ALA A 56 28.09 -2.05 25.64
N THR A 57 29.00 -1.95 24.68
CA THR A 57 28.78 -1.32 23.35
C THR A 57 28.20 -2.31 22.34
N LYS A 58 28.35 -3.62 22.58
CA LYS A 58 27.86 -4.67 21.68
C LYS A 58 26.34 -4.81 21.74
N ASP A 59 25.77 -4.73 22.94
CA ASP A 59 24.32 -4.76 23.14
C ASP A 59 23.65 -3.50 22.58
N ALA A 60 24.29 -2.34 22.72
CA ALA A 60 23.84 -1.10 22.10
C ALA A 60 23.91 -1.16 20.56
N ALA A 61 24.99 -1.71 20.00
CA ALA A 61 25.13 -1.91 18.55
C ALA A 61 24.09 -2.90 17.98
N ASN A 62 23.81 -3.99 18.71
CA ASN A 62 22.78 -4.97 18.32
C ASN A 62 21.38 -4.34 18.36
N ALA A 63 21.05 -3.56 19.38
CA ALA A 63 19.74 -2.89 19.47
C ALA A 63 19.53 -1.84 18.36
N VAL A 64 20.58 -1.11 17.98
CA VAL A 64 20.54 -0.16 16.85
C VAL A 64 20.35 -0.90 15.52
N LYS A 65 21.02 -2.03 15.34
CA LYS A 65 20.87 -2.87 14.13
C LYS A 65 19.46 -3.45 14.01
N ASP A 66 18.92 -4.02 15.09
CA ASP A 66 17.55 -4.56 15.10
C ASP A 66 16.49 -3.47 14.87
N GLY A 67 16.74 -2.25 15.37
CA GLY A 67 15.92 -1.08 15.08
C GLY A 67 15.99 -0.66 13.61
N ALA A 68 17.19 -0.65 13.02
CA ALA A 68 17.39 -0.32 11.61
C ALA A 68 16.75 -1.37 10.67
N ASP A 69 16.86 -2.66 10.99
CA ASP A 69 16.26 -3.74 10.21
C ASP A 69 14.72 -3.65 10.23
N LYS A 70 14.11 -3.37 11.39
CA LYS A 70 12.66 -3.13 11.50
C LYS A 70 12.18 -1.92 10.70
N VAL A 71 12.98 -0.85 10.66
CA VAL A 71 12.67 0.34 9.86
C VAL A 71 12.81 0.03 8.36
N ALA A 72 13.85 -0.69 7.96
CA ALA A 72 14.04 -1.11 6.57
C ALA A 72 12.88 -2.00 6.10
N ASP A 73 12.45 -2.97 6.91
CA ASP A 73 11.30 -3.84 6.63
C ASP A 73 10.00 -3.04 6.53
N ALA A 74 9.75 -2.10 7.44
CA ALA A 74 8.55 -1.26 7.40
C ALA A 74 8.52 -0.35 6.14
N VAL A 75 9.68 0.19 5.75
CA VAL A 75 9.82 1.01 4.54
C VAL A 75 9.64 0.18 3.28
N ALA A 76 10.23 -1.02 3.20
CA ALA A 76 10.05 -1.93 2.07
C ALA A 76 8.58 -2.33 1.89
N ASN A 77 7.92 -2.74 2.99
CA ASN A 77 6.49 -3.06 2.98
C ASN A 77 5.61 -1.87 2.55
N THR A 78 5.98 -0.65 2.93
CA THR A 78 5.25 0.57 2.51
C THR A 78 5.44 0.85 1.02
N ALA A 79 6.66 0.67 0.50
CA ALA A 79 6.96 0.83 -0.91
C ALA A 79 6.21 -0.19 -1.78
N ASP A 80 6.16 -1.45 -1.35
CA ASP A 80 5.45 -2.52 -2.06
C ASP A 80 3.93 -2.28 -2.04
N ASN A 81 3.37 -1.87 -0.91
CA ASN A 81 1.96 -1.49 -0.82
C ASN A 81 1.63 -0.30 -1.74
N THR A 82 2.51 0.70 -1.81
CA THR A 82 2.34 1.85 -2.69
C THR A 82 2.36 1.45 -4.17
N LYS A 83 3.28 0.56 -4.56
CA LYS A 83 3.31 0.01 -5.92
C LYS A 83 2.03 -0.74 -6.25
N GLN A 84 1.56 -1.61 -5.34
CA GLN A 84 0.35 -2.39 -5.54
C GLN A 84 -0.90 -1.49 -5.69
N ILE A 85 -1.02 -0.43 -4.89
CA ILE A 85 -2.11 0.54 -5.00
C ILE A 85 -2.05 1.30 -6.33
N ALA A 86 -0.86 1.72 -6.76
CA ALA A 86 -0.68 2.42 -8.03
C ALA A 86 -1.05 1.53 -9.24
N GLU A 87 -0.64 0.26 -9.21
CA GLU A 87 -1.03 -0.75 -10.19
C GLU A 87 -2.55 -0.97 -10.20
N GLY A 88 -3.15 -1.09 -9.02
CA GLY A 88 -4.60 -1.21 -8.86
C GLY A 88 -5.37 -0.01 -9.43
N LYS A 89 -4.87 1.21 -9.23
CA LYS A 89 -5.44 2.43 -9.81
C LYS A 89 -5.40 2.40 -11.34
N ALA A 90 -4.27 2.01 -11.91
CA ALA A 90 -4.09 1.91 -13.36
C ALA A 90 -5.01 0.84 -13.97
N LEU A 91 -5.14 -0.31 -13.32
CA LEU A 91 -6.06 -1.37 -13.72
C LEU A 91 -7.52 -0.92 -13.62
N PHE A 92 -7.90 -0.25 -12.51
CA PHE A 92 -9.26 0.24 -12.32
C PHE A 92 -9.68 1.25 -13.40
N ALA A 93 -8.76 2.09 -13.86
CA ALA A 93 -9.00 3.00 -14.97
C ALA A 93 -8.99 2.28 -16.33
N SER A 94 -7.99 1.45 -16.62
CA SER A 94 -7.81 0.81 -17.94
C SER A 94 -8.85 -0.25 -18.24
N LYS A 95 -9.36 -0.95 -17.21
CA LYS A 95 -10.48 -1.89 -17.31
C LYS A 95 -11.85 -1.20 -17.19
N THR A 96 -11.86 0.13 -17.34
CA THR A 96 -13.06 0.98 -17.40
C THR A 96 -14.01 0.87 -16.20
N CYS A 97 -13.52 0.41 -15.05
CA CYS A 97 -14.32 0.26 -13.83
C CYS A 97 -14.93 1.59 -13.37
N THR A 98 -14.24 2.71 -13.63
CA THR A 98 -14.69 4.08 -13.32
C THR A 98 -15.95 4.50 -14.05
N THR A 99 -16.29 3.86 -15.18
CA THR A 99 -17.50 4.15 -15.95
C THR A 99 -18.76 3.79 -15.17
N CYS A 100 -18.70 2.72 -14.37
CA CYS A 100 -19.85 2.22 -13.62
C CYS A 100 -19.72 2.46 -12.11
N HIS A 101 -18.50 2.43 -11.58
CA HIS A 101 -18.20 2.52 -10.14
C HIS A 101 -17.51 3.84 -9.82
N GLY A 102 -18.30 4.82 -9.37
CA GLY A 102 -17.77 6.05 -8.79
C GLY A 102 -17.21 5.81 -7.39
N ILE A 103 -16.23 6.62 -6.95
CA ILE A 103 -15.61 6.45 -5.63
C ILE A 103 -16.66 6.58 -4.52
N ASP A 104 -17.35 7.73 -4.46
CA ASP A 104 -18.29 8.04 -3.38
C ASP A 104 -19.76 7.94 -3.78
N LYS A 105 -20.06 7.88 -5.08
CA LYS A 105 -21.43 7.92 -5.60
C LYS A 105 -21.73 6.76 -6.54
N LYS A 106 -22.95 6.25 -6.45
CA LYS A 106 -23.52 5.33 -7.44
C LYS A 106 -23.64 6.05 -8.78
N ILE A 107 -23.12 5.44 -9.85
CA ILE A 107 -23.26 5.92 -11.23
C ILE A 107 -24.18 4.95 -11.98
N LEU A 108 -23.66 3.75 -12.26
CA LEU A 108 -24.44 2.62 -12.78
C LEU A 108 -24.40 1.46 -11.80
N GLY A 109 -23.19 1.12 -11.34
CA GLY A 109 -22.96 0.19 -10.25
C GLY A 109 -22.84 0.89 -8.89
N PRO A 110 -22.83 0.13 -7.78
CA PRO A 110 -22.62 0.68 -6.45
C PRO A 110 -21.29 1.45 -6.34
N SER A 111 -21.24 2.43 -5.45
CA SER A 111 -20.02 3.20 -5.21
C SER A 111 -18.90 2.31 -4.67
N VAL A 112 -17.64 2.67 -4.91
CA VAL A 112 -16.48 1.98 -4.33
C VAL A 112 -16.56 2.01 -2.81
N LYS A 113 -17.01 3.13 -2.23
CA LYS A 113 -17.25 3.27 -0.79
C LYS A 113 -18.24 2.23 -0.26
N ASP A 114 -19.39 2.05 -0.91
CA ASP A 114 -20.40 1.08 -0.49
C ASP A 114 -19.89 -0.36 -0.65
N ILE A 115 -19.19 -0.65 -1.75
CA ILE A 115 -18.59 -1.96 -1.98
C ILE A 115 -17.62 -2.29 -0.85
N VAL A 116 -16.66 -1.41 -0.57
CA VAL A 116 -15.65 -1.66 0.47
C VAL A 116 -16.31 -1.80 1.84
N LYS A 117 -17.28 -0.94 2.18
CA LYS A 117 -18.02 -1.01 3.44
C LYS A 117 -18.66 -2.39 3.64
N VAL A 118 -19.46 -2.85 2.67
CA VAL A 118 -20.19 -4.13 2.77
C VAL A 118 -19.22 -5.32 2.85
N TYR A 119 -18.14 -5.30 2.05
CA TYR A 119 -17.16 -6.39 2.07
C TYR A 119 -16.37 -6.44 3.38
N ASN A 120 -16.09 -5.30 4.01
CA ASN A 120 -15.46 -5.24 5.33
C ASN A 120 -16.40 -5.77 6.42
N GLU A 121 -17.64 -5.28 6.46
CA GLU A 121 -18.64 -5.69 7.45
C GLU A 121 -18.94 -7.19 7.40
N LYS A 122 -18.90 -7.79 6.20
CA LYS A 122 -19.17 -9.22 6.00
C LYS A 122 -17.92 -10.11 6.06
N GLY A 123 -16.73 -9.54 6.23
CA GLY A 123 -15.46 -10.29 6.13
C GLY A 123 -15.32 -11.03 4.78
N ALA A 124 -15.90 -10.48 3.71
CA ALA A 124 -16.01 -11.14 2.43
C ALA A 124 -14.78 -10.87 1.54
N ASN A 125 -14.52 -11.76 0.58
CA ASN A 125 -13.39 -11.65 -0.33
C ASN A 125 -13.83 -11.12 -1.71
N MET A 126 -13.45 -9.87 -2.02
CA MET A 126 -13.75 -9.24 -3.31
C MET A 126 -13.15 -9.99 -4.50
N VAL A 127 -11.92 -10.50 -4.38
CA VAL A 127 -11.27 -11.27 -5.46
C VAL A 127 -12.06 -12.53 -5.78
N LYS A 128 -12.62 -13.21 -4.76
CA LYS A 128 -13.46 -14.38 -4.95
C LYS A 128 -14.71 -14.06 -5.78
N PHE A 129 -15.33 -12.90 -5.53
CA PHE A 129 -16.46 -12.43 -6.35
C PHE A 129 -16.04 -12.05 -7.77
N LEU A 130 -14.95 -11.29 -7.93
CA LEU A 130 -14.43 -10.88 -9.25
C LEU A 130 -14.03 -12.08 -10.11
N LYS A 131 -13.65 -13.21 -9.49
CA LYS A 131 -13.42 -14.50 -10.16
C LYS A 131 -14.67 -15.33 -10.43
N GLY A 132 -15.87 -14.82 -10.10
CA GLY A 132 -17.13 -15.54 -10.27
C GLY A 132 -17.39 -16.64 -9.24
N ASN A 133 -16.55 -16.74 -8.21
CA ASN A 133 -16.61 -17.80 -7.18
C ASN A 133 -17.43 -17.39 -5.94
N ALA A 134 -18.13 -16.26 -5.99
CA ALA A 134 -19.03 -15.79 -4.94
C ALA A 134 -20.22 -15.05 -5.55
N LYS A 135 -21.34 -15.01 -4.80
CA LYS A 135 -22.54 -14.26 -5.18
C LYS A 135 -22.37 -12.77 -4.89
N ALA A 136 -23.12 -11.93 -5.61
CA ALA A 136 -23.19 -10.49 -5.31
C ALA A 136 -23.78 -10.26 -3.91
N ILE A 137 -23.18 -9.35 -3.15
CA ILE A 137 -23.59 -9.02 -1.77
C ILE A 137 -23.90 -7.54 -1.54
N VAL A 138 -23.67 -6.69 -2.55
CA VAL A 138 -23.81 -5.22 -2.46
C VAL A 138 -25.09 -4.78 -3.16
N ASP A 139 -25.16 -4.90 -4.48
CA ASP A 139 -26.39 -4.71 -5.26
C ASP A 139 -26.84 -6.08 -5.77
N THR A 140 -27.97 -6.56 -5.24
CA THR A 140 -28.50 -7.91 -5.51
C THR A 140 -29.70 -7.88 -6.46
N ASN A 141 -30.02 -6.70 -7.02
CA ASN A 141 -31.03 -6.60 -8.07
C ASN A 141 -30.63 -7.50 -9.26
N PRO A 142 -31.52 -8.38 -9.76
CA PRO A 142 -31.21 -9.30 -10.86
C PRO A 142 -30.57 -8.62 -12.09
N GLY A 143 -31.03 -7.41 -12.45
CA GLY A 143 -30.46 -6.65 -13.57
C GLY A 143 -29.01 -6.21 -13.31
N GLN A 144 -28.72 -5.73 -12.11
CA GLN A 144 -27.35 -5.32 -11.72
C GLN A 144 -26.41 -6.52 -11.61
N VAL A 145 -26.91 -7.64 -11.08
CA VAL A 145 -26.18 -8.90 -11.04
C VAL A 145 -25.86 -9.39 -12.45
N ALA A 146 -26.81 -9.32 -13.38
CA ALA A 146 -26.59 -9.71 -14.77
C ALA A 146 -25.53 -8.84 -15.47
N ILE A 147 -25.60 -7.51 -15.29
CA ILE A 147 -24.61 -6.58 -15.86
C ILE A 147 -23.20 -6.89 -15.33
N MET A 148 -23.04 -7.03 -14.00
CA MET A 148 -21.73 -7.32 -13.43
C MET A 148 -21.24 -8.72 -13.80
N LYS A 149 -22.15 -9.70 -13.90
CA LYS A 149 -21.83 -11.05 -14.35
C LYS A 149 -21.26 -11.06 -15.77
N ALA A 150 -21.77 -10.22 -16.67
CA ALA A 150 -21.20 -10.08 -18.02
C ALA A 150 -19.73 -9.60 -17.98
N ASN A 151 -19.38 -8.67 -17.10
CA ASN A 151 -17.97 -8.27 -16.90
C ASN A 151 -17.12 -9.40 -16.30
N ILE A 152 -17.70 -10.16 -15.35
CA ILE A 152 -17.02 -11.30 -14.72
C ILE A 152 -16.69 -12.37 -15.76
N ASP A 153 -17.66 -12.73 -16.58
CA ASP A 153 -17.50 -13.73 -17.62
C ASP A 153 -16.66 -13.24 -18.81
N GLY A 154 -16.70 -11.94 -19.10
CA GLY A 154 -15.98 -11.34 -20.21
C GLY A 154 -14.48 -11.18 -19.98
N PHE A 155 -14.07 -10.79 -18.76
CA PHE A 155 -12.64 -10.60 -18.49
C PHE A 155 -12.19 -10.78 -17.04
N LEU A 156 -13.01 -10.48 -16.02
CA LEU A 156 -12.49 -10.42 -14.64
C LEU A 156 -12.04 -11.78 -14.11
N LYS A 157 -12.73 -12.87 -14.47
CA LYS A 157 -12.36 -14.22 -13.99
C LYS A 157 -11.05 -14.73 -14.56
N GLU A 158 -10.66 -14.24 -15.73
CA GLU A 158 -9.41 -14.58 -16.43
C GLU A 158 -8.24 -13.69 -15.97
N MET A 159 -8.50 -12.60 -15.24
CA MET A 159 -7.43 -11.76 -14.72
C MET A 159 -6.57 -12.50 -13.68
N PRO A 160 -5.23 -12.23 -13.66
CA PRO A 160 -4.35 -12.73 -12.62
C PRO A 160 -4.86 -12.36 -11.22
N ALA A 161 -4.67 -13.26 -10.26
CA ALA A 161 -5.08 -13.01 -8.88
C ALA A 161 -4.39 -11.78 -8.29
N SER A 162 -3.11 -11.57 -8.63
CA SER A 162 -2.31 -10.41 -8.22
C SER A 162 -2.87 -9.08 -8.73
N GLU A 163 -3.36 -9.04 -9.97
CA GLU A 163 -3.98 -7.84 -10.55
C GLU A 163 -5.31 -7.52 -9.86
N LEU A 164 -6.14 -8.54 -9.60
CA LEU A 164 -7.39 -8.35 -8.85
C LEU A 164 -7.12 -7.92 -7.40
N GLN A 165 -6.08 -8.45 -6.77
CA GLN A 165 -5.62 -7.98 -5.46
C GLN A 165 -5.23 -6.51 -5.52
N ALA A 166 -4.44 -6.10 -6.51
CA ALA A 166 -4.05 -4.71 -6.70
C ALA A 166 -5.28 -3.80 -6.85
N VAL A 167 -6.25 -4.18 -7.68
CA VAL A 167 -7.52 -3.45 -7.84
C VAL A 167 -8.26 -3.31 -6.51
N THR A 168 -8.40 -4.39 -5.74
CA THR A 168 -9.09 -4.32 -4.44
C THR A 168 -8.30 -3.52 -3.40
N ALA A 169 -6.97 -3.54 -3.43
CA ALA A 169 -6.13 -2.71 -2.58
C ALA A 169 -6.32 -1.22 -2.92
N TYR A 170 -6.38 -0.87 -4.21
CA TYR A 170 -6.71 0.48 -4.65
C TYR A 170 -8.09 0.91 -4.15
N MET A 171 -9.14 0.11 -4.36
CA MET A 171 -10.50 0.41 -3.89
C MET A 171 -10.53 0.69 -2.39
N ARG A 172 -9.78 -0.08 -1.60
CA ARG A 172 -9.63 0.14 -0.15
C ARG A 172 -8.87 1.41 0.19
N SER A 173 -7.83 1.73 -0.55
CA SER A 173 -6.98 2.90 -0.27
C SER A 173 -7.69 4.25 -0.48
N VAL A 174 -8.72 4.27 -1.33
CA VAL A 174 -9.42 5.50 -1.72
C VAL A 174 -10.69 5.78 -0.93
N VAL A 175 -11.06 4.89 -0.01
CA VAL A 175 -12.22 5.07 0.86
C VAL A 175 -11.72 5.22 2.30
N LYS A 176 -12.06 6.35 2.92
CA LYS A 176 -11.73 6.68 4.31
C LYS A 176 -12.96 6.54 5.18
#